data_AF-K2AVC5-F1
#
_entry.id   AF-K2AVC5-F1
#
_cell.length_a   1.000
_cell.length_b   1.000
_cell.length_c   1.000
_cell.angle_alpha   90.00
_cell.angle_beta   90.00
_cell.angle_gamma   90.00
#
_symmetry.space_group_name_H-M   'P 1'
#
loop_
_entity.id
_entity.type
_entity.pdbx_description
1 polymer ?
#
loop_
_entity_poly.entity_id
_entity_poly.type
_entity_poly.pdbx_seq_one_letter_code
_entity_poly.pdbx_strand_id
1 'polypeptide(L)' 'MVSKVGAGDSFVAGFVLALARGGTSAQAMAYGAAAASAAVMTDATQLCRLADVERILPDCWVEAI' A
#
# COMPACT_ATOMS: atom_id res chain seq x y z
N MET A 1 7.16 -16.72 7.52
CA MET A 1 6.61 -16.06 8.73
C MET A 1 6.16 -14.69 8.30
N VAL A 2 4.85 -14.42 8.34
CA VAL A 2 4.28 -13.11 7.99
C VAL A 2 4.74 -12.06 9.00
N SER A 3 5.41 -11.00 8.53
CA SER A 3 5.95 -9.92 9.35
C SER A 3 5.16 -8.64 9.15
N LYS A 4 4.85 -7.91 10.23
CA LYS A 4 4.26 -6.56 10.15
C LYS A 4 5.30 -5.44 9.99
N VAL A 5 6.58 -5.77 10.12
CA VAL A 5 7.68 -4.79 10.00
C VAL A 5 7.72 -4.27 8.57
N GLY A 6 7.72 -2.94 8.40
CA GLY A 6 7.76 -2.29 7.09
C GLY A 6 6.38 -2.00 6.45
N ALA A 7 5.28 -2.42 7.07
CA ALA A 7 3.92 -2.12 6.55
C ALA A 7 3.59 -0.62 6.60
N GLY A 8 4.00 0.07 7.67
CA GLY A 8 3.84 1.52 7.80
C GLY A 8 4.68 2.29 6.79
N ASP A 9 5.96 1.92 6.61
CA ASP A 9 6.83 2.54 5.61
C ASP A 9 6.30 2.32 4.19
N SER A 10 5.78 1.10 3.92
CA SER A 10 5.14 0.78 2.63
C SER A 10 3.86 1.58 2.40
N PHE A 11 3.06 1.80 3.45
CA PHE A 11 1.89 2.68 3.37
C PHE A 11 2.31 4.09 2.95
N VAL A 12 3.27 4.69 3.66
CA VAL A 12 3.72 6.06 3.41
C VAL A 12 4.35 6.17 2.01
N ALA A 13 5.18 5.20 1.61
CA ALA A 13 5.77 5.17 0.29
C ALA A 13 4.70 5.10 -0.81
N GLY A 14 3.70 4.21 -0.67
CA GLY A 14 2.60 4.10 -1.61
C GLY A 14 1.74 5.36 -1.68
N PHE A 15 1.39 5.91 -0.52
CA PHE A 15 0.59 7.13 -0.42
C PHE A 15 1.29 8.33 -1.09
N VAL A 16 2.55 8.59 -0.75
CA VAL A 16 3.33 9.71 -1.31
C VAL A 16 3.58 9.50 -2.80
N LEU A 17 3.84 8.28 -3.26
CA LEU A 17 4.00 7.97 -4.68
C LEU A 17 2.73 8.29 -5.48
N ALA A 18 1.55 7.91 -4.97
CA ALA A 18 0.28 8.18 -5.62
C ALA A 18 0.00 9.70 -5.71
N LEU A 19 0.28 10.45 -4.63
CA LEU A 19 0.18 11.91 -4.66
C LEU A 19 1.17 12.56 -5.64
N ALA A 20 2.43 12.09 -5.66
CA ALA A 20 3.45 12.59 -6.59
C ALA A 20 3.08 12.32 -8.06
N ARG A 21 2.26 11.30 -8.33
CA ARG A 21 1.69 10.99 -9.65
C ARG A 21 0.42 11.79 -9.98
N GLY A 22 0.01 12.71 -9.11
CA GLY A 22 -1.20 13.52 -9.29
C GLY A 22 -2.50 12.82 -8.90
N GLY A 23 -2.42 11.71 -8.15
CA GLY A 23 -3.60 11.01 -7.63
C GLY A 23 -4.36 11.84 -6.59
N THR A 24 -5.66 11.59 -6.47
CA THR A 24 -6.49 12.17 -5.42
C THR A 24 -6.12 11.60 -4.05
N SER A 25 -6.52 12.27 -2.97
CA SER A 25 -6.33 11.76 -1.61
C SER A 25 -6.95 10.36 -1.43
N ALA A 26 -8.10 10.09 -2.06
CA ALA A 26 -8.73 8.77 -2.02
C ALA A 26 -7.89 7.70 -2.76
N GLN A 27 -7.38 8.02 -3.95
CA GLN A 27 -6.48 7.12 -4.68
C GLN A 27 -5.18 6.86 -3.91
N ALA A 28 -4.62 7.89 -3.27
CA ALA A 28 -3.42 7.76 -2.45
C ALA A 28 -3.65 6.90 -1.20
N MET A 29 -4.80 7.08 -0.53
CA MET A 29 -5.22 6.24 0.60
C MET A 29 -5.36 4.77 0.19
N ALA A 30 -6.03 4.49 -0.92
CA ALA A 30 -6.17 3.14 -1.47
C ALA A 30 -4.81 2.53 -1.82
N TYR A 31 -3.92 3.30 -2.45
CA TYR A 31 -2.60 2.84 -2.84
C TYR A 31 -1.69 2.56 -1.64
N GLY A 32 -1.72 3.40 -0.61
CA GLY A 32 -1.02 3.15 0.65
C GLY A 32 -1.54 1.89 1.34
N ALA A 33 -2.86 1.70 1.41
CA ALA A 33 -3.47 0.52 2.03
C ALA A 33 -3.08 -0.78 1.29
N ALA A 34 -3.08 -0.77 -0.04
CA ALA A 34 -2.65 -1.89 -0.86
C ALA A 34 -1.15 -2.20 -0.65
N ALA A 35 -0.30 -1.17 -0.58
CA ALA A 35 1.14 -1.32 -0.31
C ALA A 35 1.43 -1.91 1.08
N ALA A 36 0.72 -1.45 2.11
CA ALA A 36 0.81 -2.02 3.45
C ALA A 36 0.35 -3.48 3.50
N SER A 37 -0.75 -3.79 2.82
CA SER A 37 -1.30 -5.15 2.74
C SER A 37 -0.36 -6.09 1.99
N ALA A 38 0.28 -5.63 0.91
CA ALA A 38 1.31 -6.39 0.22
C ALA A 38 2.55 -6.63 1.09
N ALA A 39 2.98 -5.65 1.88
CA ALA A 39 4.13 -5.79 2.77
C ALA A 39 3.92 -6.90 3.81
N VAL A 40 2.75 -6.97 4.44
CA VAL A 40 2.45 -8.02 5.43
C VAL A 40 2.35 -9.42 4.81
N MET A 41 2.17 -9.54 3.50
CA MET A 41 2.17 -10.83 2.80
C MET A 41 3.59 -11.34 2.48
N THR A 42 4.63 -10.53 2.72
CA THR A 42 6.02 -10.92 2.49
C THR A 42 6.67 -11.54 3.72
N ASP A 43 7.69 -12.36 3.50
CA ASP A 43 8.52 -12.86 4.60
C ASP A 43 9.41 -11.73 5.15
N ALA A 44 9.37 -11.55 6.47
CA ALA A 44 10.25 -10.64 7.22
C ALA A 44 10.32 -9.20 6.63
N THR A 45 11.49 -8.55 6.67
CA THR A 45 11.71 -7.13 6.31
C THR A 45 11.83 -6.90 4.80
N GLN A 46 11.28 -7.79 3.98
CA GLN A 46 11.27 -7.60 2.52
C GLN A 46 10.39 -6.40 2.16
N LEU A 47 10.75 -5.71 1.09
CA LEU A 47 9.91 -4.68 0.51
C LEU A 47 8.62 -5.29 -0.05
N CYS A 48 7.52 -4.53 -0.03
CA CYS A 48 6.31 -4.93 -0.74
C CYS A 48 6.61 -5.11 -2.24
N ARG A 49 5.99 -6.12 -2.86
CA ARG A 49 6.13 -6.38 -4.29
C ARG A 49 5.07 -5.60 -5.04
N LEU A 50 5.45 -4.86 -6.07
CA LEU A 50 4.51 -4.08 -6.89
C LEU A 50 3.35 -4.93 -7.42
N ALA A 51 3.63 -6.16 -7.85
CA ALA A 51 2.60 -7.10 -8.34
C ALA A 51 1.53 -7.42 -7.28
N ASP A 52 1.91 -7.51 -6.01
CA ASP A 52 0.95 -7.72 -4.92
C ASP A 52 0.13 -6.45 -4.65
N VAL A 53 0.76 -5.26 -4.73
CA VAL A 53 0.07 -3.98 -4.60
C VAL A 53 -0.99 -3.82 -5.70
N GLU A 54 -0.62 -4.06 -6.95
CA GLU A 54 -1.53 -3.95 -8.10
C GLU A 54 -2.68 -4.97 -8.05
N ARG A 55 -2.42 -6.17 -7.50
CA ARG A 55 -3.44 -7.20 -7.28
C ARG A 55 -4.45 -6.80 -6.19
N ILE A 56 -4.00 -6.13 -5.13
CA ILE A 56 -4.83 -5.77 -3.95
C ILE A 56 -5.55 -4.43 -4.15
N LEU A 57 -4.97 -3.51 -4.93
CA LEU A 57 -5.49 -2.16 -5.11
C LEU A 57 -6.98 -2.09 -5.50
N PRO A 58 -7.51 -2.95 -6.40
CA PRO A 58 -8.93 -2.94 -6.75
C PRO A 58 -9.88 -3.23 -5.57
N ASP A 59 -9.40 -3.91 -4.53
CA ASP A 59 -10.18 -4.25 -3.32
C ASP A 59 -10.15 -3.14 -2.26
N CYS A 60 -9.32 -2.10 -2.45
CA CYS A 60 -9.16 -0.99 -1.51
C CYS A 60 -10.09 0.18 -1.86
N TRP A 61 -11.28 0.21 -1.26
CA TRP A 61 -12.22 1.32 -1.38
C TRP A 61 -12.04 2.32 -0.22
N VAL A 62 -12.31 3.60 -0.50
CA VAL A 62 -12.17 4.70 0.46
C VAL A 62 -13.47 5.49 0.48
N GLU A 63 -14.02 5.67 1.68
CA GLU A 63 -15.23 6.43 1.93
C GLU A 63 -14.93 7.59 2.88
N ALA A 64 -15.52 8.76 2.60
CA ALA A 64 -15.43 9.90 3.50
C ALA A 64 -16.40 9.69 4.67
N ILE A 65 -15.95 9.98 5.88
CA ILE A 65 -16.73 9.86 7.13
C ILE A 65 -17.42 11.18 7.43
#